data_AF-A0A3G2SF49-F1
#
_entry.id   AF-A0A3G2SF49-F1
#
_cell.length_a   1.000
_cell.length_b   1.000
_cell.length_c   1.000
_cell.angle_alpha   90.00
_cell.angle_beta   90.00
_cell.angle_gamma   90.00
#
_symmetry.space_group_name_H-M   'P 1'
#
loop_
_entity.id
_entity.type
_entity.pdbx_description
1 polymer ?
#
loop_
_entity_poly.entity_id
_entity_poly.type
_entity_poly.pdbx_seq_one_letter_code
_entity_poly.pdbx_strand_id
1 'polypeptide(L)'
;IMSWMNMNFQNPNSMNMIKIIYLNNLLMIILINIIIILIYMMKFLLKNKFNYKSMLENQLLEIMWTLIPMLLILKISILSINLLYTNNEFKNNIINIKILSNQWFWNYEYPTLNKNFNSYLMINNNFNFHMLETDNNLIIPFNYQILMIFSSLD
;
A
#
# COMPACT_ATOMS: atom_id res chain seq x y z
N ILE A 1 -10.82 5.62 8.94
CA ILE A 1 -12.02 5.60 8.07
C ILE A 1 -11.79 6.57 6.94
N MET A 2 -12.20 6.18 5.73
CA MET A 2 -12.06 7.01 4.54
C MET A 2 -13.07 8.15 4.59
N SER A 3 -12.61 9.39 4.49
CA SER A 3 -13.49 10.52 4.22
C SER A 3 -13.90 10.51 2.75
N TRP A 4 -15.07 11.05 2.44
CA TRP A 4 -15.51 11.20 1.07
C TRP A 4 -14.49 12.00 0.24
N MET A 5 -14.28 11.60 -1.02
CA MET A 5 -13.32 12.19 -1.96
C MET A 5 -11.83 12.15 -1.56
N ASN A 6 -11.43 11.40 -0.52
CA ASN A 6 -10.00 11.28 -0.24
C ASN A 6 -9.29 10.51 -1.37
N MET A 7 -8.20 11.07 -1.88
CA MET A 7 -7.40 10.47 -2.97
C MET A 7 -6.14 9.77 -2.44
N ASN A 8 -5.74 10.08 -1.22
CA ASN A 8 -4.55 9.51 -0.59
C ASN A 8 -4.91 8.29 0.26
N PHE A 9 -3.88 7.58 0.72
CA PHE A 9 -4.07 6.55 1.75
C PHE A 9 -4.73 7.12 3.01
N GLN A 10 -5.39 6.25 3.76
CA GLN A 10 -5.87 6.59 5.10
C GLN A 10 -4.70 6.94 6.01
N ASN A 11 -4.96 7.77 7.03
CA ASN A 11 -3.96 8.11 8.04
C ASN A 11 -3.37 6.83 8.64
N PRO A 12 -2.04 6.73 8.74
CA PRO A 12 -1.38 5.51 9.18
C PRO A 12 -1.60 5.27 10.68
N ASN A 13 -2.07 4.08 11.03
CA ASN A 13 -2.25 3.65 12.41
C ASN A 13 -1.12 2.74 12.92
N SER A 14 -0.09 2.49 12.10
CA SER A 14 1.07 1.66 12.47
C SER A 14 2.35 2.21 11.86
N MET A 15 3.49 1.94 12.50
CA MET A 15 4.80 2.37 12.01
C MET A 15 5.12 1.79 10.62
N ASN A 16 4.67 0.57 10.34
CA ASN A 16 4.86 -0.06 9.03
C ASN A 16 4.06 0.68 7.94
N MET A 17 2.83 1.12 8.24
CA MET A 17 2.03 1.89 7.30
C MET A 17 2.66 3.26 7.01
N ILE A 18 3.25 3.93 8.01
CA ILE A 18 4.00 5.18 7.80
C ILE A 18 5.10 4.97 6.75
N LYS A 19 5.91 3.91 6.91
CA LYS A 19 7.00 3.59 5.98
C LYS A 19 6.49 3.27 4.55
N ILE A 20 5.37 2.55 4.44
CA ILE A 20 4.73 2.25 3.14
C ILE A 20 4.27 3.53 2.45
N ILE A 21 3.66 4.47 3.19
CA ILE A 21 3.24 5.77 2.64
C ILE A 21 4.45 6.57 2.14
N TYR A 22 5.58 6.57 2.86
CA TYR A 22 6.81 7.21 2.39
C TYR A 22 7.36 6.61 1.10
N LEU A 23 7.39 5.27 0.98
CA LEU A 23 7.77 4.59 -0.26
C LEU A 23 6.83 4.99 -1.40
N ASN A 24 5.52 4.96 -1.17
CA ASN A 24 4.54 5.33 -2.19
C ASN A 24 4.71 6.78 -2.66
N ASN A 25 4.91 7.72 -1.73
CA ASN A 25 5.12 9.13 -2.08
C ASN A 25 6.39 9.31 -2.93
N LEU A 26 7.48 8.59 -2.60
CA LEU A 26 8.69 8.59 -3.41
C LEU A 26 8.45 8.04 -4.82
N LEU A 27 7.70 6.94 -4.95
CA LEU A 27 7.33 6.37 -6.25
C LEU A 27 6.47 7.34 -7.07
N MET A 28 5.48 7.98 -6.43
CA MET A 28 4.63 8.97 -7.09
C MET A 28 5.42 10.18 -7.60
N ILE A 29 6.39 10.68 -6.83
CA ILE A 29 7.27 11.78 -7.28
C ILE A 29 8.06 11.36 -8.53
N ILE A 30 8.61 10.16 -8.54
CA ILE A 30 9.36 9.64 -9.70
C ILE A 30 8.44 9.53 -10.93
N LEU A 31 7.24 8.96 -10.78
CA LEU A 31 6.28 8.82 -11.86
C LEU A 31 5.84 10.17 -12.44
N ILE A 32 5.50 11.13 -11.58
CA ILE A 32 5.10 12.47 -12.01
C ILE A 32 6.22 13.15 -12.80
N ASN A 33 7.47 13.03 -12.34
CA ASN A 33 8.62 13.60 -13.06
C ASN A 33 8.80 12.99 -14.46
N ILE A 34 8.65 11.67 -14.59
CA ILE A 34 8.73 11.00 -15.90
C ILE A 34 7.62 11.50 -16.82
N ILE A 35 6.39 11.61 -16.32
CA ILE A 35 5.24 12.09 -17.09
C ILE A 35 5.46 13.55 -17.55
N ILE A 36 5.99 14.42 -16.67
CA ILE A 36 6.28 15.82 -17.02
C ILE A 36 7.33 15.90 -18.13
N ILE A 37 8.40 15.11 -18.05
CA ILE A 37 9.45 15.06 -19.09
C ILE A 37 8.85 14.62 -20.42
N LEU A 38 8.02 13.57 -20.43
CA LEU A 38 7.37 13.08 -21.65
C LEU A 38 6.43 14.12 -22.27
N ILE A 39 5.58 14.77 -21.46
CA ILE A 39 4.69 15.83 -21.94
C ILE A 39 5.50 17.00 -22.51
N TYR A 40 6.59 17.39 -21.85
CA TYR A 40 7.47 18.45 -22.33
C TYR A 40 8.12 18.10 -23.66
N MET A 41 8.66 16.88 -23.80
CA MET A 41 9.25 16.40 -25.06
C MET A 41 8.23 16.37 -26.20
N MET A 42 7.01 15.87 -25.93
CA MET A 42 5.94 15.86 -26.94
C MET A 42 5.56 17.28 -27.37
N LYS A 43 5.42 18.21 -26.42
CA LYS A 43 5.10 19.60 -26.72
C LYS A 43 6.20 20.27 -27.54
N PHE A 44 7.47 19.96 -27.25
CA PHE A 44 8.61 20.47 -28.02
C PHE A 44 8.60 19.95 -29.46
N LEU A 45 8.39 18.65 -29.65
CA LEU A 45 8.31 18.02 -30.97
C LEU A 45 7.17 18.60 -31.81
N LEU A 46 5.98 18.78 -31.22
CA LEU A 46 4.82 19.35 -31.93
C LEU A 46 5.01 20.82 -32.33
N LYS A 47 5.79 21.59 -31.57
CA LYS A 47 6.02 23.03 -31.85
C LYS A 47 7.18 23.24 -32.82
N ASN A 48 8.09 22.28 -32.95
CA ASN A 48 9.28 22.45 -33.77
C ASN A 48 8.94 22.45 -35.26
N LYS A 49 9.37 23.50 -35.98
CA LYS A 49 9.16 23.65 -37.43
C LYS A 49 10.34 23.13 -38.25
N PHE A 50 11.47 22.85 -37.62
CA PHE A 50 12.68 22.39 -38.31
C PHE A 50 12.65 20.88 -38.52
N ASN A 51 12.90 20.46 -39.76
CA ASN A 51 12.98 19.05 -40.12
C ASN A 51 14.44 18.61 -40.19
N TYR A 52 14.78 17.56 -39.44
CA TYR A 52 16.08 16.89 -39.54
C TYR A 52 15.87 15.44 -40.00
N LYS A 53 16.24 15.14 -41.25
CA LYS A 53 16.02 13.82 -41.87
C LYS A 53 17.24 12.89 -41.85
N SER A 54 18.42 13.39 -41.51
CA SER A 54 19.69 12.64 -41.65
C SER A 54 20.13 11.89 -40.39
N MET A 55 19.40 11.96 -39.27
CA MET A 55 19.70 11.12 -38.10
C MET A 55 19.03 9.76 -38.31
N LEU A 56 19.84 8.74 -38.58
CA LEU A 56 19.38 7.36 -38.69
C LEU A 56 19.50 6.64 -37.33
N GLU A 57 20.66 6.74 -36.68
CA GLU A 57 20.94 6.05 -35.42
C GLU A 57 21.90 6.88 -34.55
N ASN A 58 21.70 6.87 -33.24
CA ASN A 58 22.63 7.49 -32.29
C ASN A 58 22.83 6.61 -31.06
N GLN A 59 23.82 5.72 -31.14
CA GLN A 59 24.12 4.73 -30.10
C GLN A 59 24.33 5.35 -28.71
N LEU A 60 24.95 6.53 -28.64
CA LEU A 60 25.20 7.20 -27.37
C LEU A 60 23.88 7.60 -26.68
N LEU A 61 22.88 8.03 -27.44
CA LEU A 61 21.56 8.37 -26.90
C LEU A 61 20.85 7.13 -26.39
N GLU A 62 21.00 6.00 -27.10
CA GLU A 62 20.41 4.74 -26.68
C GLU A 62 21.00 4.18 -25.39
N ILE A 63 22.31 4.32 -25.22
CA ILE A 63 22.98 3.93 -23.98
C ILE A 63 22.51 4.81 -22.81
N MET A 64 22.34 6.12 -23.04
CA MET A 64 21.89 7.04 -21.99
C MET A 64 20.46 6.75 -21.53
N TRP A 65 19.51 6.57 -22.45
CA TRP A 65 18.11 6.34 -22.09
C TRP A 65 17.84 4.93 -21.53
N THR A 66 18.81 4.00 -21.58
CA THR A 66 18.69 2.65 -21.01
C THR A 66 19.32 2.60 -19.61
N LEU A 67 20.48 3.22 -19.44
CA LEU A 67 21.18 3.27 -18.15
C LEU A 67 20.42 4.11 -17.10
N ILE A 68 19.85 5.25 -17.50
CA ILE A 68 19.15 6.14 -16.55
C ILE A 68 17.95 5.42 -15.90
N PRO A 69 17.01 4.81 -16.65
CA PRO A 69 15.92 4.05 -16.05
C PRO A 69 16.38 2.85 -15.23
N MET A 70 17.43 2.15 -15.68
CA MET A 70 17.96 0.98 -14.96
C MET A 70 18.45 1.37 -13.56
N LEU A 71 19.21 2.47 -13.43
CA LEU A 71 19.68 2.97 -12.14
C LEU A 71 18.53 3.43 -11.23
N LEU A 72 17.50 4.06 -11.79
CA LEU A 72 16.29 4.45 -11.05
C LEU A 72 15.57 3.23 -10.45
N ILE A 73 15.40 2.17 -11.23
CA ILE A 73 14.75 0.93 -10.78
C ILE A 73 15.58 0.25 -9.67
N LEU A 74 16.90 0.21 -9.82
CA LEU A 74 17.79 -0.34 -8.78
C LEU A 74 17.62 0.39 -7.45
N LYS A 75 17.57 1.73 -7.46
CA LYS A 75 17.34 2.52 -6.24
C LYS A 75 15.98 2.21 -5.59
N ILE A 76 14.93 2.07 -6.39
CA ILE A 76 13.60 1.68 -5.90
C ILE A 76 13.64 0.30 -5.24
N SER A 77 14.31 -0.66 -5.88
CA SER A 77 14.38 -2.05 -5.40
C SER A 77 15.06 -2.16 -4.02
N ILE A 78 16.12 -1.38 -3.78
CA ILE A 78 16.83 -1.41 -2.51
C ILE A 78 15.94 -0.92 -1.37
N LEU A 79 15.20 0.17 -1.59
CA LEU A 79 14.29 0.71 -0.57
C LEU A 79 13.11 -0.25 -0.29
N SER A 80 12.55 -0.85 -1.35
CA SER A 80 11.39 -1.74 -1.22
C SER A 80 11.73 -3.06 -0.52
N ILE A 81 12.89 -3.66 -0.83
CA ILE A 81 13.35 -4.91 -0.21
C ILE A 81 13.59 -4.72 1.28
N ASN A 82 14.24 -3.63 1.69
CA ASN A 82 14.44 -3.32 3.11
C ASN A 82 13.08 -3.26 3.85
N LEU A 83 12.10 -2.57 3.29
CA LEU A 83 10.76 -2.48 3.89
C LEU A 83 10.08 -3.84 3.99
N LEU A 84 10.18 -4.68 2.95
CA LEU A 84 9.63 -6.04 2.94
C LEU A 84 10.19 -6.87 4.09
N TYR A 85 11.51 -6.86 4.29
CA TYR A 85 12.12 -7.59 5.39
C TYR A 85 11.67 -7.05 6.76
N THR A 86 11.62 -5.73 6.96
CA THR A 86 11.15 -5.17 8.24
C THR A 86 9.67 -5.47 8.55
N ASN A 87 8.87 -5.80 7.54
CA ASN A 87 7.47 -6.21 7.71
C ASN A 87 7.33 -7.71 8.00
N ASN A 88 8.23 -8.54 7.45
CA ASN A 88 8.21 -9.99 7.61
C ASN A 88 8.90 -10.48 8.89
N GLU A 89 9.74 -9.67 9.51
CA GLU A 89 10.38 -10.02 10.78
C GLU A 89 9.33 -10.26 11.87
N PHE A 90 9.28 -11.49 12.38
CA PHE A 90 8.48 -11.82 13.55
C PHE A 90 9.02 -11.07 14.77
N LYS A 91 8.18 -10.19 15.32
CA LYS A 91 8.45 -9.48 16.56
C LYS A 91 7.92 -10.29 17.74
N ASN A 92 8.40 -9.96 18.94
CA ASN A 92 7.84 -10.51 20.16
C ASN A 92 6.41 -9.97 20.36
N ASN A 93 5.43 -10.85 20.24
CA ASN A 93 4.01 -10.52 20.33
C ASN A 93 3.51 -10.77 21.75
N ILE A 94 2.64 -9.89 22.25
CA ILE A 94 2.08 -9.98 23.62
C ILE A 94 0.76 -10.74 23.63
N ILE A 95 -0.02 -10.63 22.55
CA ILE A 95 -1.30 -11.32 22.38
C ILE A 95 -1.29 -11.99 21.01
N ASN A 96 -1.81 -13.22 20.98
CA ASN A 96 -2.12 -13.95 19.75
C ASN A 96 -3.64 -14.00 19.61
N ILE A 97 -4.15 -13.62 18.43
CA ILE A 97 -5.57 -13.65 18.09
C ILE A 97 -5.73 -14.54 16.86
N LYS A 98 -6.64 -15.50 16.95
CA LYS A 98 -7.03 -16.32 15.79
C LYS A 98 -8.31 -15.74 15.20
N ILE A 99 -8.32 -15.57 13.89
CA ILE A 99 -9.43 -15.01 13.13
C ILE A 99 -9.89 -16.10 12.17
N LEU A 100 -11.11 -16.58 12.37
CA LEU A 100 -11.76 -17.61 11.57
C LEU A 100 -12.85 -16.97 10.70
N SER A 101 -12.75 -17.13 9.39
CA SER A 101 -13.78 -16.67 8.45
C SER A 101 -14.83 -17.74 8.20
N ASN A 102 -16.11 -17.37 8.29
CA ASN A 102 -17.27 -18.19 7.94
C ASN A 102 -18.14 -17.43 6.93
N GLN A 103 -19.04 -18.12 6.23
CA GLN A 103 -19.98 -17.46 5.32
C GLN A 103 -21.23 -16.97 6.10
N TRP A 104 -21.46 -15.67 6.36
CA TRP A 104 -20.73 -14.42 6.04
C TRP A 104 -20.45 -13.60 7.32
N PHE A 105 -19.55 -14.08 8.16
CA PHE A 105 -19.16 -13.44 9.41
C PHE A 105 -17.76 -13.87 9.85
N TRP A 106 -17.22 -13.18 10.85
CA TRP A 106 -15.92 -13.52 11.44
C TRP A 106 -16.10 -14.05 12.85
N ASN A 107 -15.31 -15.06 13.21
CA ASN A 107 -15.17 -15.55 14.59
C ASN A 107 -13.76 -15.20 15.09
N TYR A 108 -13.68 -14.59 16.26
CA TYR A 108 -12.43 -14.15 16.89
C TYR A 108 -12.16 -14.99 18.12
N GLU A 109 -10.98 -15.63 18.18
CA GLU A 109 -10.53 -16.41 19.32
C GLU A 109 -9.31 -15.75 19.97
N TYR A 110 -9.42 -15.49 21.27
CA TYR A 110 -8.34 -15.03 22.15
C TYR A 110 -7.85 -16.21 22.99
N PRO A 111 -6.92 -17.05 22.48
CA PRO A 111 -6.46 -18.23 23.19
C PRO A 111 -5.84 -17.92 24.56
N THR A 112 -5.20 -16.77 24.73
CA THR A 112 -4.61 -16.37 26.01
C THR A 112 -5.66 -15.99 27.06
N LEU A 113 -6.86 -15.60 26.64
CA LEU A 113 -7.96 -15.16 27.51
C LEU A 113 -9.12 -16.16 27.56
N ASN A 114 -9.03 -17.28 26.82
CA ASN A 114 -10.11 -18.25 26.61
C ASN A 114 -11.46 -17.61 26.22
N LYS A 115 -11.42 -16.59 25.35
CA LYS A 115 -12.63 -15.91 24.84
C LYS A 115 -12.79 -16.18 23.35
N ASN A 116 -14.02 -16.47 22.93
CA ASN A 116 -14.42 -16.55 21.53
C ASN A 116 -15.73 -15.80 21.31
N PHE A 117 -15.89 -15.17 20.14
CA PHE A 117 -17.14 -14.54 19.77
C PHE A 117 -17.26 -14.33 18.26
N ASN A 118 -18.49 -14.27 17.77
CA ASN A 118 -18.82 -13.99 16.38
C ASN A 118 -19.09 -12.49 16.18
N SER A 119 -18.66 -11.93 15.06
CA SER A 119 -18.96 -10.56 14.62
C SER A 119 -19.74 -10.58 13.31
N TYR A 120 -21.01 -10.17 13.37
CA TYR A 120 -21.88 -9.99 12.22
C TYR A 120 -21.92 -8.53 11.79
N LEU A 121 -22.31 -8.27 10.55
CA LEU A 121 -22.50 -6.92 10.04
C LEU A 121 -23.86 -6.37 10.50
N MET A 122 -23.85 -5.18 11.09
CA MET A 122 -25.07 -4.48 11.52
C MET A 122 -25.71 -3.77 10.33
N ILE A 123 -26.90 -4.21 9.94
CA ILE A 123 -27.63 -3.66 8.78
C ILE A 123 -28.45 -2.42 9.16
N ASN A 124 -29.00 -2.38 10.38
CA ASN A 124 -29.98 -1.37 10.79
C ASN A 124 -29.56 -0.62 12.06
N ASN A 125 -28.63 0.34 11.93
CA ASN A 125 -28.35 1.28 13.01
C ASN A 125 -28.60 2.72 12.57
N ASN A 126 -29.42 3.45 13.35
CA ASN A 126 -29.92 4.79 13.03
C ASN A 126 -28.84 5.90 12.93
N PHE A 127 -27.60 5.66 13.38
CA PHE A 127 -26.56 6.69 13.51
C PHE A 127 -25.16 6.24 13.08
N ASN A 128 -25.05 5.10 12.43
CA ASN A 128 -23.82 4.32 12.37
C ASN A 128 -23.32 4.17 10.93
N PHE A 129 -22.02 3.90 10.78
CA PHE A 129 -21.40 3.78 9.46
C PHE A 129 -21.98 2.59 8.70
N HIS A 130 -22.76 2.88 7.65
CA HIS A 130 -23.43 1.88 6.83
C HIS A 130 -22.42 0.87 6.26
N MET A 131 -22.65 -0.43 6.48
CA MET A 131 -21.82 -1.57 6.03
C MET A 131 -20.39 -1.64 6.59
N LEU A 132 -20.06 -0.88 7.64
CA LEU A 132 -18.76 -0.98 8.32
C LEU A 132 -18.85 -1.56 9.73
N GLU A 133 -20.00 -1.42 10.37
CA GLU A 133 -20.14 -1.77 11.76
C GLU A 133 -20.54 -3.22 11.97
N THR A 134 -20.08 -3.73 13.10
CA THR A 134 -20.34 -5.09 13.54
C THR A 134 -20.92 -5.11 14.95
N ASP A 135 -21.70 -6.14 15.27
CA ASP A 135 -22.31 -6.31 16.60
C ASP A 135 -21.24 -6.39 17.70
N ASN A 136 -20.21 -7.21 17.45
CA ASN A 136 -19.08 -7.42 18.35
C ASN A 136 -17.78 -6.97 17.69
N ASN A 137 -17.14 -5.95 18.26
CA ASN A 137 -15.89 -5.42 17.73
C ASN A 137 -14.67 -6.20 18.23
N LEU A 138 -13.64 -6.31 17.38
CA LEU A 138 -12.33 -6.82 17.77
C LEU A 138 -11.64 -5.78 18.68
N ILE A 139 -11.41 -6.15 19.95
CA ILE A 139 -10.79 -5.30 20.95
C ILE A 139 -9.33 -5.69 21.11
N ILE A 140 -8.43 -4.75 20.82
CA ILE A 140 -6.99 -4.92 20.94
C ILE A 140 -6.37 -3.81 21.78
N PRO A 141 -5.32 -4.10 22.57
CA PRO A 141 -4.67 -3.07 23.37
C PRO A 141 -3.81 -2.16 22.50
N PHE A 142 -3.81 -0.87 22.81
CA PHE A 142 -3.06 0.13 22.05
C PHE A 142 -1.55 -0.03 22.27
N ASN A 143 -0.77 0.23 21.21
CA ASN A 143 0.70 0.26 21.22
C ASN A 143 1.41 -1.04 21.62
N TYR A 144 0.74 -2.18 21.53
CA TYR A 144 1.35 -3.49 21.73
C TYR A 144 1.41 -4.28 20.44
N GLN A 145 2.45 -5.09 20.31
CA GLN A 145 2.63 -5.98 19.17
C GLN A 145 1.71 -7.21 19.32
N ILE A 146 0.90 -7.47 18.29
CA ILE A 146 -0.12 -8.53 18.27
C ILE A 146 0.13 -9.45 17.09
N LEU A 147 0.04 -10.76 17.32
CA LEU A 147 0.00 -11.75 16.25
C LEU A 147 -1.46 -12.00 15.86
N MET A 148 -1.79 -11.83 14.58
CA MET A 148 -3.07 -12.26 14.04
C MET A 148 -2.83 -13.47 13.13
N ILE A 149 -3.57 -14.55 13.39
CA ILE A 149 -3.53 -15.77 12.59
C ILE A 149 -4.88 -15.88 11.89
N PHE A 150 -4.86 -15.90 10.56
CA PHE A 150 -6.07 -16.00 9.75
C PHE A 150 -6.25 -17.43 9.23
N SER A 151 -7.49 -17.93 9.29
CA SER A 151 -7.91 -19.21 8.71
C SER A 151 -9.39 -19.17 8.33
N SER A 152 -9.87 -20.10 7.51
CA SER A 152 -11.29 -20.29 7.22
C SER A 152 -11.79 -21.63 7.76
N LEU A 153 -13.08 -21.69 8.11
CA LEU A 153 -13.74 -22.96 8.45
C LEU A 153 -14.53 -23.55 7.26
N ASP A 154 -14.94 -22.69 6.33
CA ASP A 154 -15.65 -23.00 5.09
C ASP A 154 -14.85 -22.58 3.85
#